data_AF-A0A957EIT7-F1
#
_entry.id   AF-A0A957EIT7-F1
#
_cell.length_a   1.000
_cell.length_b   1.000
_cell.length_c   1.000
_cell.angle_alpha   90.00
_cell.angle_beta   90.00
_cell.angle_gamma   90.00
#
_symmetry.space_group_name_H-M   'P 1'
#
loop_
_entity.id
_entity.type
_entity.pdbx_description
1 polymer ?
#
loop_
_entity_poly.entity_id
_entity_poly.type
_entity_poly.pdbx_seq_one_letter_code
_entity_poly.pdbx_strand_id
1 'polypeptide(L)'
;MADNVYETGETTQAIDMTQAVCHACPHLGHDDDRLSYSCYADERNSCFRFGQAEAIGAEQQANYCLCAGHTRCPIFQQQAVKTTPKPTLSLGKLIFGFLSSH
;
A
#
# COMPACT_ATOMS: atom_id res chain seq x y z
N MET A 1 -25.79 13.77 60.66
CA MET A 1 -25.08 12.58 60.16
C MET A 1 -25.38 12.56 58.67
N ALA A 2 -24.43 12.98 57.84
CA ALA A 2 -24.62 13.11 56.40
C ALA A 2 -23.86 11.96 55.72
N ASP A 3 -24.61 11.04 55.15
CA ASP A 3 -24.13 9.96 54.30
C ASP A 3 -23.73 10.55 52.94
N ASN A 4 -22.43 10.82 52.75
CA ASN A 4 -21.91 11.19 51.44
C ASN A 4 -21.40 9.93 50.75
N VAL A 5 -22.29 9.36 49.94
CA VAL A 5 -22.01 8.31 48.96
C VAL A 5 -21.04 8.86 47.91
N TYR A 6 -20.02 8.05 47.59
CA TYR A 6 -19.02 8.30 46.57
C TYR A 6 -19.61 8.09 45.18
N GLU A 7 -19.51 9.07 44.29
CA GLU A 7 -19.57 8.83 42.83
C GLU A 7 -18.37 9.52 42.18
N THR A 8 -17.27 8.78 42.11
CA THR A 8 -16.17 9.07 41.18
C THR A 8 -16.70 8.91 39.76
N GLY A 9 -17.15 10.01 39.18
CA GLY A 9 -17.44 10.12 37.75
C GLY A 9 -16.16 10.09 36.93
N GLU A 10 -15.49 8.93 36.89
CA GLU A 10 -14.48 8.63 35.89
C GLU A 10 -15.19 8.30 34.59
N THR A 11 -15.55 9.33 33.82
CA THR A 11 -15.88 9.16 32.41
C THR A 11 -14.57 8.90 31.66
N THR A 12 -13.95 7.75 31.90
CA THR A 12 -12.96 7.20 30.97
C THR A 12 -13.73 6.90 29.70
N GLN A 13 -13.83 7.90 28.83
CA GLN A 13 -14.06 7.66 27.42
C GLN A 13 -12.89 6.80 26.97
N ALA A 14 -13.11 5.49 26.98
CA ALA A 14 -12.34 4.55 26.21
C ALA A 14 -12.46 5.05 24.77
N ILE A 15 -11.50 5.88 24.35
CA ILE A 15 -11.24 6.05 22.94
C ILE A 15 -10.99 4.64 22.44
N ASP A 16 -12.00 4.14 21.75
CA ASP A 16 -12.04 2.87 21.07
C ASP A 16 -10.82 2.79 20.15
N MET A 17 -9.72 2.26 20.69
CA MET A 17 -8.47 2.04 19.98
C MET A 17 -8.62 0.97 18.88
N THR A 18 -9.83 0.42 18.74
CA THR A 18 -10.27 -0.50 17.69
C THR A 18 -10.51 0.19 16.36
N GLN A 19 -10.63 1.52 16.32
CA GLN A 19 -10.98 2.21 15.08
C GLN A 19 -10.06 3.40 14.75
N ALA A 20 -8.74 3.17 14.79
CA ALA A 20 -7.91 3.84 13.80
C ALA A 20 -8.37 3.30 12.44
N VAL A 21 -9.39 3.94 11.85
CA VAL A 21 -9.81 3.69 10.47
C VAL A 21 -8.61 4.06 9.62
N CYS A 22 -7.68 3.13 9.44
CA CYS A 22 -6.61 3.31 8.49
C CYS A 22 -7.32 3.53 7.15
N HIS A 23 -7.24 4.74 6.62
CA HIS A 23 -7.87 5.11 5.35
C HIS A 23 -7.20 4.42 4.14
N ALA A 24 -6.45 3.35 4.37
CA ALA A 24 -5.79 2.55 3.36
C ALA A 24 -6.81 1.92 2.41
N CYS A 25 -6.34 1.59 1.22
CA CYS A 25 -7.13 0.92 0.21
C CYS A 25 -7.60 -0.45 0.73
N PRO A 26 -8.89 -0.81 0.60
CA PRO A 26 -9.39 -2.12 1.02
C PRO A 26 -8.85 -3.29 0.18
N HIS A 27 -8.11 -3.00 -0.89
CA HIS A 27 -7.45 -3.99 -1.74
C HIS A 27 -5.95 -4.06 -1.50
N LEU A 28 -5.42 -3.36 -0.50
CA LEU A 28 -4.01 -3.43 -0.11
C LEU A 28 -3.79 -4.58 0.87
N GLY A 29 -2.78 -5.40 0.61
CA GLY A 29 -2.33 -6.46 1.51
C GLY A 29 -0.87 -6.84 1.22
N HIS A 30 -0.26 -7.71 1.99
CA HIS A 30 1.02 -8.34 1.66
C HIS A 30 0.80 -9.51 0.68
N ASP A 31 1.81 -9.85 -0.11
CA ASP A 31 1.73 -10.97 -1.05
C ASP A 31 1.53 -12.32 -0.35
N ASP A 32 2.11 -12.47 0.86
CA ASP A 32 1.97 -13.66 1.71
C ASP A 32 0.77 -13.62 2.67
N ASP A 33 0.27 -12.43 3.00
CA ASP A 33 -0.91 -12.24 3.85
C ASP A 33 -1.77 -11.06 3.38
N ARG A 34 -2.91 -11.39 2.76
CA ARG A 34 -3.85 -10.41 2.22
C ARG A 34 -4.47 -9.49 3.30
N LEU A 35 -4.51 -9.92 4.56
CA LEU A 35 -5.15 -9.15 5.64
C LEU A 35 -4.19 -8.17 6.32
N SER A 36 -2.89 -8.34 6.11
CA SER A 36 -1.84 -7.48 6.67
C SER A 36 -1.24 -6.59 5.58
N TYR A 37 -0.78 -5.40 5.94
CA TYR A 37 -0.01 -4.53 5.03
C TYR A 37 0.95 -3.64 5.81
N SER A 38 2.00 -3.14 5.14
CA SER A 38 2.92 -2.16 5.70
C SER A 38 2.29 -0.77 5.57
N CYS A 39 2.27 0.02 6.65
CA CYS A 39 1.74 1.40 6.65
C CYS A 39 2.67 2.42 5.95
N TYR A 40 3.74 1.96 5.31
CA TYR A 40 4.70 2.71 4.51
C TYR A 40 4.91 2.01 3.17
N ALA A 41 5.56 2.68 2.21
CA ALA A 41 5.82 2.09 0.91
C ALA A 41 6.81 0.91 1.05
N ASP A 42 6.34 -0.28 0.68
CA ASP A 42 7.04 -1.55 0.89
C ASP A 42 6.83 -2.44 -0.33
N GLU A 43 7.83 -3.20 -0.75
CA GLU A 43 7.73 -4.10 -1.90
C GLU A 43 6.76 -5.27 -1.68
N ARG A 44 6.52 -5.64 -0.41
CA ARG A 44 5.56 -6.68 -0.03
C ARG A 44 4.12 -6.21 -0.21
N ASN A 45 3.88 -4.89 -0.19
CA ASN A 45 2.55 -4.33 -0.41
C ASN A 45 2.08 -4.60 -1.84
N SER A 46 0.99 -5.36 -1.94
CA SER A 46 0.38 -5.84 -3.17
C SER A 46 -1.08 -5.41 -3.27
N CYS A 47 -1.54 -5.22 -4.50
CA CYS A 47 -2.93 -4.91 -4.82
C CYS A 47 -3.69 -6.20 -5.12
N PHE A 48 -4.82 -6.41 -4.44
CA PHE A 48 -5.71 -7.56 -4.62
C PHE A 48 -7.00 -7.22 -5.36
N ARG A 49 -7.06 -6.09 -6.08
CA ARG A 49 -8.29 -5.61 -6.73
C ARG A 49 -8.87 -6.65 -7.70
N PHE A 50 -8.00 -7.39 -8.39
CA PHE A 50 -8.38 -8.42 -9.37
C PHE A 50 -8.26 -9.85 -8.82
N GLY A 51 -8.22 -10.00 -7.49
CA GLY A 51 -8.20 -11.30 -6.81
C GLY A 51 -6.82 -11.96 -6.67
N GLN A 52 -5.82 -11.53 -7.44
CA GLN A 52 -4.43 -11.96 -7.30
C GLN A 52 -3.56 -10.81 -6.77
N ALA A 53 -2.45 -11.15 -6.09
CA ALA A 53 -1.48 -10.17 -5.63
C ALA A 53 -0.76 -9.51 -6.82
N GLU A 54 -0.77 -8.18 -6.87
CA GLU A 54 -0.07 -7.41 -7.89
C GLU A 54 0.86 -6.37 -7.25
N ALA A 55 2.13 -6.39 -7.66
CA ALA A 55 3.11 -5.43 -7.17
C ALA A 55 2.68 -3.98 -7.47
N ILE A 56 2.84 -3.11 -6.48
CA ILE A 56 2.51 -1.69 -6.57
C ILE A 56 3.80 -0.87 -6.49
N GLY A 57 4.01 0.08 -7.40
CA GLY A 57 5.15 1.00 -7.29
C GLY A 57 5.06 1.89 -6.05
N ALA A 58 6.19 2.21 -5.43
CA ALA A 58 6.26 2.99 -4.17
C ALA A 58 5.49 4.32 -4.23
N GLU A 59 5.58 5.04 -5.35
CA GLU A 59 4.84 6.30 -5.55
C GLU A 59 3.32 6.09 -5.52
N GLN A 60 2.83 5.04 -6.19
CA GLN A 60 1.42 4.70 -6.19
C GLN A 60 0.94 4.27 -4.80
N GLN A 61 1.78 3.56 -4.04
CA GLN A 61 1.46 3.19 -2.66
C GLN A 61 1.28 4.43 -1.78
N ALA A 62 2.24 5.36 -1.82
CA ALA A 62 2.22 6.58 -1.02
C ALA A 62 1.05 7.51 -1.38
N ASN A 63 0.80 7.70 -2.68
CA ASN A 63 -0.21 8.65 -3.17
C ASN A 63 -1.64 8.11 -3.08
N TYR A 64 -1.83 6.79 -3.11
CA TYR A 64 -3.16 6.19 -3.22
C TYR A 64 -3.42 5.07 -2.22
N CYS A 65 -2.57 4.06 -2.13
CA CYS A 65 -2.92 2.82 -1.42
C CYS A 65 -2.87 2.96 0.10
N LEU A 66 -1.96 3.78 0.63
CA LEU A 66 -1.74 3.96 2.07
C LEU A 66 -2.62 5.06 2.68
N CYS A 67 -3.47 5.72 1.89
CA CYS A 67 -4.30 6.83 2.32
C CYS A 67 -5.69 6.82 1.66
N ALA A 68 -6.55 7.77 2.05
CA ALA A 68 -7.89 7.93 1.47
C ALA A 68 -7.88 8.21 -0.05
N GLY A 69 -6.71 8.48 -0.63
CA GLY A 69 -6.49 8.70 -2.05
C GLY A 69 -6.86 7.52 -2.94
N HIS A 70 -7.02 6.31 -2.39
CA HIS A 70 -7.38 5.11 -3.15
C HIS A 70 -8.67 5.29 -3.99
N THR A 71 -9.61 6.12 -3.56
CA THR A 71 -10.82 6.47 -4.32
C THR A 71 -10.54 7.12 -5.67
N ARG A 72 -9.36 7.72 -5.84
CA ARG A 72 -8.84 8.34 -7.07
C ARG A 72 -7.82 7.46 -7.81
N CYS A 73 -7.49 6.28 -7.28
CA CYS A 73 -6.58 5.36 -7.92
C CYS A 73 -7.21 4.80 -9.19
N PRO A 74 -6.54 4.88 -10.36
CA PRO A 74 -7.07 4.32 -11.61
C PRO A 74 -7.40 2.83 -11.53
N ILE A 75 -6.61 2.05 -10.78
CA ILE A 75 -6.85 0.61 -10.56
C ILE A 75 -8.12 0.39 -9.71
N PHE A 76 -8.29 1.19 -8.64
CA PHE A 76 -9.47 1.12 -7.79
C PHE A 76 -10.75 1.49 -8.54
N GLN A 77 -10.69 2.51 -9.39
CA GLN A 77 -11.78 2.97 -10.24
C GLN A 77 -12.07 2.04 -11.43
N GLN A 78 -11.33 0.95 -11.60
CA GLN A 78 -11.42 0.03 -12.75
C GLN A 78 -11.10 0.69 -14.11
N GLN A 79 -10.44 1.86 -14.11
CA GLN A 79 -10.06 2.57 -15.32
C GLN A 79 -8.68 2.15 -15.85
N ALA A 80 -7.86 1.50 -15.03
CA ALA A 80 -6.53 1.05 -15.43
C ALA A 80 -6.52 -0.39 -15.96
N VAL A 81 -6.35 -0.51 -17.27
CA VAL A 81 -5.72 -1.68 -17.90
C VAL A 81 -4.25 -1.67 -17.50
N LYS A 82 -3.70 -2.83 -17.10
CA LYS A 82 -2.32 -2.97 -16.63
C LYS A 82 -1.31 -2.39 -17.63
N THR A 83 -0.72 -1.24 -17.33
CA THR A 83 0.59 -0.89 -17.87
C THR A 83 1.62 -1.49 -16.91
N THR A 84 1.94 -2.76 -17.10
CA THR A 84 3.11 -3.37 -16.47
C THR A 84 4.33 -2.49 -16.78
N PRO A 85 5.08 -1.99 -15.78
CA PRO A 85 6.36 -1.36 -16.05
C PRO A 85 7.23 -2.44 -16.68
N LYS A 86 7.48 -2.27 -17.99
CA LYS A 86 8.37 -3.13 -18.76
C LYS A 86 9.71 -3.15 -18.00
N PRO A 87 10.25 -4.32 -17.61
CA PRO A 87 11.63 -4.36 -17.16
C PRO A 87 12.47 -3.82 -18.31
N THR A 88 13.10 -2.66 -18.12
CA THR A 88 14.09 -2.13 -19.04
C THR A 88 15.30 -3.07 -18.93
N LEU A 89 15.22 -4.20 -19.63
CA LEU A 89 16.35 -5.02 -20.01
C LEU A 89 17.29 -4.08 -20.77
N SER A 90 18.34 -3.65 -20.09
CA SER A 90 19.44 -2.89 -20.69
C SER A 90 19.99 -3.74 -21.82
N LEU A 91 19.66 -3.34 -23.04
CA LEU A 91 20.06 -4.00 -24.27
C LEU A 91 21.59 -3.96 -24.34
N GLY A 92 22.21 -5.12 -24.19
CA GLY A 92 23.65 -5.31 -24.33
C GLY A 92 24.15 -4.66 -25.62
N LYS A 93 25.04 -3.69 -25.46
CA LYS A 93 25.74 -3.09 -26.58
C LYS A 93 26.87 -4.02 -27.01
N LEU A 94 26.51 -4.97 -27.87
CA LEU A 94 27.40 -5.60 -28.82
C LEU A 94 28.13 -4.49 -29.59
N ILE A 95 29.44 -4.39 -29.42
CA ILE A 95 30.33 -3.70 -30.37
C ILE A 95 31.23 -4.76 -31.02
N PHE A 96 30.83 -5.19 -32.20
CA PHE A 96 31.71 -5.76 -33.21
C PHE A 96 32.51 -4.62 -33.87
N GLY A 97 33.79 -4.86 -34.14
CA GLY A 97 34.68 -4.02 -34.96
C GLY A 97 35.86 -3.47 -34.15
N PHE A 98 37.13 -3.59 -34.52
CA PHE A 98 37.75 -3.85 -35.82
C PHE A 98 39.11 -4.54 -35.61
N LEU A 99 39.43 -5.52 -36.45
CA LEU A 99 40.75 -6.12 -36.59
C LEU A 99 41.67 -5.09 -37.28
N SER A 100 42.66 -4.55 -36.57
CA SER A 100 43.79 -3.80 -37.17
C SER A 100 45.02 -3.85 -36.25
N SER A 101 46.16 -4.23 -36.84
CA SER A 101 47.55 -4.29 -36.34
C SER A 101 48.05 -5.74 -36.24
N HIS A 102 49.17 -6.16 -36.84
CA HIS A 102 50.28 -5.49 -37.50
C HIS A 102 51.00 -6.52 -38.40
#